data_AF-J2W0B2-F1
#
_entry.id   AF-J2W0B2-F1
#
_cell.length_a   1.000
_cell.length_b   1.000
_cell.length_c   1.000
_cell.angle_alpha   90.00
_cell.angle_beta   90.00
_cell.angle_gamma   90.00
#
_symmetry.space_group_name_H-M   'P 1'
#
loop_
_entity.id
_entity.type
_entity.pdbx_description
1 polymer ?
#
loop_
_entity_poly.entity_id
_entity_poly.type
_entity_poly.pdbx_seq_one_letter_code
_entity_poly.pdbx_strand_id
1 'polypeptide(L)'
;MKRNKAGWNMCEFEIPDESNDKIDRMRFASMSKVELEPYVIEAIREHRRLLESDQVVYEEWESASVDPDIPLDQIERLEAECLSRQEKTAAQQDALSDLLDLLGYIPKVLEDRSEEVNRAQEDRDLS
;
A
#
# COMPACT_ATOMS: atom_id res chain seq x y z
N MET A 1 -12.53 30.03 -15.08
CA MET A 1 -13.05 29.41 -13.84
C MET A 1 -13.73 28.09 -14.19
N LYS A 2 -13.55 27.07 -13.33
CA LYS A 2 -14.18 25.74 -13.34
C LYS A 2 -13.62 24.72 -14.35
N ARG A 3 -12.67 23.92 -13.85
CA ARG A 3 -12.76 22.47 -13.96
C ARG A 3 -12.52 21.89 -12.59
N ASN A 4 -13.59 21.37 -12.01
CA ASN A 4 -13.60 20.61 -10.78
C ASN A 4 -13.13 19.21 -11.19
N LYS A 5 -11.96 18.79 -10.72
CA LYS A 5 -11.58 17.38 -10.70
C LYS A 5 -11.38 17.03 -9.24
N ALA A 6 -12.45 16.56 -8.60
CA ALA A 6 -12.31 15.64 -7.48
C ALA A 6 -11.77 14.35 -8.11
N GLY A 7 -10.48 14.11 -7.97
CA GLY A 7 -9.81 12.96 -8.56
C GLY A 7 -8.75 12.49 -7.59
N TRP A 8 -9.20 11.80 -6.53
CA TRP A 8 -8.35 10.80 -5.90
C TRP A 8 -8.35 9.62 -6.87
N ASN A 9 -7.33 9.55 -7.72
CA ASN A 9 -7.07 8.35 -8.50
C ASN A 9 -6.44 7.36 -7.51
N MET A 10 -7.25 6.41 -7.05
CA MET A 10 -6.95 5.44 -5.99
C MET A 10 -5.82 4.44 -6.36
N CYS A 11 -5.07 4.70 -7.44
CA CYS A 11 -4.02 3.83 -7.98
C CYS A 11 -2.71 4.58 -8.32
N GLU A 12 -2.62 5.88 -8.07
CA GLU A 12 -1.41 6.67 -8.27
C GLU A 12 -1.14 7.47 -6.99
N PHE A 13 -0.44 6.84 -6.05
CA PHE A 13 0.21 7.56 -4.96
C PHE A 13 1.45 8.25 -5.57
N GLU A 14 1.22 9.30 -6.36
CA GLU A 14 2.28 10.21 -6.78
C GLU A 14 2.77 10.98 -5.56
N ILE A 15 4.09 11.09 -5.41
CA ILE A 15 4.75 11.79 -4.30
C ILE A 15 4.12 13.19 -4.17
N PRO A 16 3.44 13.52 -3.05
CA PRO A 16 2.74 14.78 -2.93
C PRO A 16 3.72 15.93 -2.78
N ASP A 17 3.43 17.05 -3.44
CA ASP A 17 3.95 18.37 -3.06
C ASP A 17 3.58 18.61 -1.58
N GLU A 18 4.55 19.04 -0.76
CA GLU A 18 4.44 19.33 0.69
C GLU A 18 3.22 20.21 1.06
N SER A 19 2.68 20.94 0.08
CA SER A 19 1.47 21.75 0.17
C SER A 19 0.16 20.93 0.22
N ASN A 20 0.13 19.75 -0.41
CA ASN A 20 -1.04 18.88 -0.49
C ASN A 20 -1.22 18.05 0.80
N ASP A 21 -0.13 17.59 1.41
CA ASP A 21 -0.14 16.83 2.67
C ASP A 21 -0.81 17.60 3.81
N LYS A 22 -0.58 18.92 3.89
CA LYS A 22 -1.21 19.77 4.91
C LYS A 22 -2.71 19.90 4.74
N ILE A 23 -3.20 19.96 3.49
CA ILE A 23 -4.64 20.08 3.19
C ILE A 23 -5.34 18.76 3.52
N ASP A 24 -4.72 17.64 3.15
CA ASP A 24 -5.26 16.31 3.42
C ASP A 24 -5.27 16.02 4.92
N ARG A 25 -4.19 16.36 5.64
CA ARG A 25 -4.16 16.27 7.10
C ARG A 25 -5.23 17.11 7.78
N MET A 26 -5.45 18.36 7.35
CA MET A 26 -6.52 19.20 7.90
C MET A 26 -7.91 18.62 7.64
N ARG A 27 -8.11 18.01 6.46
CA ARG A 27 -9.36 17.34 6.11
C ARG A 27 -9.61 16.13 7.01
N PHE A 28 -8.62 15.26 7.21
CA PHE A 28 -8.75 14.10 8.09
C PHE A 28 -8.91 14.49 9.56
N ALA A 29 -8.22 15.55 10.02
CA ALA A 29 -8.38 16.05 11.38
C ALA A 29 -9.80 16.59 11.68
N SER A 30 -10.56 16.95 10.65
CA SER A 30 -11.96 17.39 10.79
C SER A 30 -12.99 16.23 10.78
N MET A 31 -12.57 15.01 10.42
CA MET A 31 -13.43 13.83 10.39
C MET A 31 -13.62 13.26 11.81
N SER A 32 -14.79 12.66 12.05
CA SER A 32 -14.98 11.83 13.24
C SER A 32 -14.17 10.53 13.13
N LYS A 33 -13.91 9.87 14.28
CA LYS A 33 -13.19 8.59 14.29
C LYS A 33 -13.86 7.51 13.44
N VAL A 34 -15.19 7.49 13.43
CA VAL A 34 -15.99 6.53 12.64
C VAL A 34 -15.82 6.78 11.14
N GLU A 35 -15.66 8.03 10.73
CA GLU A 35 -15.41 8.39 9.33
C GLU A 35 -13.94 8.17 8.94
N LEU A 36 -13.01 8.33 9.87
CA LEU A 36 -11.57 8.17 9.64
C LEU A 36 -11.14 6.69 9.56
N GLU A 37 -11.72 5.82 10.38
CA GLU A 37 -11.34 4.40 10.48
C GLU A 37 -11.31 3.65 9.13
N PRO A 38 -12.30 3.78 8.22
CA PRO A 38 -12.24 3.16 6.90
C PRO A 38 -11.02 3.60 6.07
N TYR A 39 -10.61 4.86 6.15
CA TYR A 39 -9.43 5.36 5.43
C TYR A 39 -8.15 4.74 5.99
N VAL A 40 -8.06 4.59 7.30
CA VAL A 40 -6.92 3.93 7.95
C VAL A 40 -6.85 2.46 7.55
N ILE A 41 -7.99 1.76 7.50
CA ILE A 41 -8.05 0.36 7.08
C ILE A 41 -7.55 0.20 5.62
N GLU A 42 -8.02 1.04 4.71
CA GLU A 42 -7.57 1.02 3.31
C GLU A 42 -6.09 1.38 3.18
N ALA A 43 -5.61 2.38 3.93
CA ALA A 43 -4.19 2.75 3.94
C ALA A 43 -3.29 1.61 4.47
N ILE A 44 -3.75 0.83 5.45
CA ILE A 44 -3.02 -0.37 5.92
C ILE A 44 -3.01 -1.46 4.84
N ARG A 45 -4.14 -1.68 4.14
CA ARG A 45 -4.20 -2.65 3.04
C ARG A 45 -3.25 -2.27 1.91
N GLU A 46 -3.24 -1.01 1.53
CA GLU A 46 -2.34 -0.50 0.50
C GLU A 46 -0.87 -0.62 0.92
N HIS A 47 -0.54 -0.29 2.17
CA HIS A 47 0.82 -0.46 2.69
C HIS A 47 1.30 -1.92 2.56
N ARG A 48 0.44 -2.89 2.91
CA ARG A 48 0.75 -4.32 2.75
C ARG A 48 0.96 -4.70 1.29
N ARG A 49 0.09 -4.20 0.39
CA ARG A 49 0.20 -4.46 -1.06
C ARG A 49 1.49 -3.90 -1.66
N LEU A 50 1.90 -2.70 -1.21
CA LEU A 50 3.17 -2.09 -1.63
C LEU A 50 4.36 -2.93 -1.15
N LEU A 51 4.38 -3.34 0.12
CA LEU A 51 5.43 -4.21 0.66
C LEU A 51 5.53 -5.54 -0.11
N GLU A 52 4.41 -6.20 -0.40
CA GLU A 52 4.39 -7.43 -1.18
C GLU A 52 4.91 -7.21 -2.60
N SER A 53 4.51 -6.10 -3.25
CA SER A 53 4.99 -5.78 -4.60
C SER A 53 6.47 -5.42 -4.63
N ASP A 54 6.97 -4.71 -3.62
CA ASP A 54 8.35 -4.24 -3.54
C ASP A 54 9.30 -5.40 -3.23
N GLN A 55 8.85 -6.35 -2.40
CA GLN A 55 9.59 -7.57 -2.09
C GLN A 55 9.94 -8.38 -3.35
N VAL A 56 9.01 -8.48 -4.31
CA VAL A 56 9.25 -9.19 -5.58
C VAL A 56 10.39 -8.56 -6.38
N VAL A 57 10.42 -7.22 -6.46
CA VAL A 57 11.46 -6.50 -7.21
C VAL A 57 12.80 -6.57 -6.49
N TYR A 58 12.78 -6.51 -5.16
CA TYR A 58 13.98 -6.70 -4.34
C TYR A 58 14.61 -8.09 -4.55
N GLU A 59 13.80 -9.15 -4.54
CA GLU A 59 14.28 -10.52 -4.77
C GLU A 59 14.85 -10.72 -6.18
N GLU A 60 14.25 -10.06 -7.18
CA GLU A 60 14.76 -10.04 -8.56
C GLU A 60 16.12 -9.33 -8.62
N TRP A 61 16.25 -8.16 -8.02
CA TRP A 61 17.52 -7.43 -7.93
C TRP A 61 18.59 -8.23 -7.19
N GLU A 62 18.25 -8.81 -6.04
CA GLU A 62 19.16 -9.62 -5.24
C GLU A 62 19.69 -10.82 -6.05
N SER A 63 18.79 -11.53 -6.73
CA SER A 63 19.15 -12.66 -7.60
C SER A 63 20.00 -12.23 -8.80
N ALA A 64 19.64 -11.12 -9.45
CA ALA A 64 20.37 -10.58 -10.59
C ALA A 64 21.78 -10.08 -10.20
N SER A 65 21.95 -9.57 -8.98
CA SER A 65 23.22 -9.00 -8.50
C SER A 65 24.33 -10.04 -8.29
N VAL A 66 23.96 -11.30 -8.09
CA VAL A 66 24.90 -12.41 -7.87
C VAL A 66 25.09 -13.28 -9.11
N ASP A 67 24.33 -13.04 -10.18
CA ASP A 67 24.41 -13.76 -11.44
C ASP A 67 25.41 -13.09 -12.40
N PRO A 68 26.55 -13.73 -12.74
CA PRO A 68 27.55 -13.15 -13.63
C PRO A 68 27.10 -13.02 -15.09
N ASP A 69 26.02 -13.69 -15.48
CA ASP A 69 25.50 -13.63 -16.85
C ASP A 69 24.56 -12.43 -17.07
N ILE A 70 24.17 -11.74 -15.98
CA ILE A 70 23.30 -10.57 -16.06
C ILE A 70 24.11 -9.30 -16.39
N PRO A 71 23.71 -8.52 -17.40
CA PRO A 71 24.34 -7.25 -17.72
C PRO A 71 24.24 -6.24 -16.57
N LEU A 72 25.32 -5.50 -16.33
CA LEU A 72 25.38 -4.48 -15.28
C LEU A 72 24.29 -3.41 -15.42
N ASP A 73 23.93 -3.01 -16.65
CA ASP A 73 22.87 -2.03 -16.90
C ASP A 73 21.49 -2.53 -16.48
N GLN A 74 21.26 -3.85 -16.50
CA GLN A 74 20.03 -4.44 -15.98
C GLN A 74 20.01 -4.41 -14.45
N ILE A 75 21.15 -4.68 -13.80
CA ILE A 75 21.28 -4.62 -12.33
C ILE A 75 21.04 -3.19 -11.84
N GLU A 76 21.68 -2.19 -12.47
CA GLU A 76 21.53 -0.77 -12.11
C GLU A 76 20.07 -0.29 -12.28
N ARG A 77 19.36 -0.79 -13.30
CA ARG A 77 17.93 -0.48 -13.49
C ARG A 77 17.05 -1.08 -12.39
N LEU A 78 17.32 -2.32 -12.00
CA LEU A 78 16.60 -2.98 -10.90
C LEU A 78 16.88 -2.28 -9.56
N GLU A 79 18.13 -1.88 -9.31
CA GLU A 79 18.50 -1.09 -8.14
C GLU A 79 17.76 0.25 -8.09
N ALA A 80 17.72 1.00 -9.20
CA ALA A 80 17.01 2.26 -9.28
C ALA A 80 15.50 2.11 -9.05
N GLU A 81 14.89 1.03 -9.55
CA GLU A 81 13.48 0.71 -9.31
C GLU A 81 13.23 0.38 -7.83
N CYS A 82 14.10 -0.42 -7.20
CA CYS A 82 14.06 -0.71 -5.76
C CYS A 82 14.09 0.58 -4.93
N LEU A 83 15.01 1.51 -5.24
CA LEU A 83 15.12 2.80 -4.54
C LEU A 83 13.86 3.65 -4.72
N SER A 84 13.36 3.77 -5.96
CA SER A 84 12.14 4.54 -6.24
C SER A 84 10.91 3.98 -5.49
N ARG A 85 10.81 2.66 -5.39
CA ARG A 85 9.75 1.99 -4.64
C ARG A 85 9.87 2.19 -3.14
N GLN A 86 11.08 2.06 -2.61
CA GLN A 86 11.36 2.31 -1.20
C GLN A 86 10.96 3.73 -0.79
N GLU A 87 11.27 4.74 -1.61
CA GLU A 87 10.86 6.13 -1.35
C GLU A 87 9.34 6.29 -1.31
N LYS A 88 8.62 5.67 -2.27
CA LYS A 88 7.16 5.72 -2.33
C LYS A 88 6.51 5.03 -1.14
N THR A 89 6.99 3.83 -0.79
CA THR A 89 6.47 3.04 0.33
C THR A 89 6.77 3.71 1.67
N ALA A 90 7.93 4.38 1.81
CA ALA A 90 8.23 5.20 2.99
C ALA A 90 7.27 6.39 3.12
N ALA A 91 7.03 7.15 2.04
CA ALA A 91 6.09 8.27 2.06
C ALA A 91 4.65 7.79 2.39
N GLN A 92 4.24 6.63 1.86
CA GLN A 92 2.94 6.05 2.17
C GLN A 92 2.84 5.63 3.65
N GLN A 93 3.91 5.07 4.21
CA GLN A 93 3.97 4.71 5.63
C GLN A 93 3.89 5.95 6.54
N ASP A 94 4.55 7.05 6.18
CA ASP A 94 4.48 8.31 6.92
C ASP A 94 3.05 8.85 6.93
N ALA A 95 2.36 8.85 5.78
CA ALA A 95 0.96 9.24 5.70
C ALA A 95 0.05 8.33 6.54
N LEU A 96 0.29 7.02 6.53
CA LEU A 96 -0.43 6.06 7.38
C LEU A 96 -0.18 6.33 8.87
N SER A 97 1.05 6.69 9.26
CA SER A 97 1.38 7.07 10.64
C SER A 97 0.59 8.28 11.10
N ASP A 98 0.51 9.33 10.27
CA ASP A 98 -0.27 10.54 10.55
C ASP A 98 -1.78 10.20 10.74
N LEU A 99 -2.32 9.31 9.91
CA LEU A 99 -3.70 8.85 10.02
C LEU A 99 -3.96 8.04 11.30
N LEU A 100 -3.02 7.19 11.70
CA LEU A 100 -3.09 6.41 12.94
C LEU A 100 -3.02 7.32 14.18
N ASP A 101 -2.19 8.36 14.15
CA ASP A 101 -2.11 9.35 15.21
C ASP A 101 -3.44 10.11 15.38
N LEU A 102 -4.10 10.47 14.28
CA LEU A 102 -5.42 11.11 14.31
C LEU A 102 -6.52 10.16 14.82
N LEU A 103 -6.48 8.89 14.42
CA LEU A 103 -7.45 7.88 14.87
C LEU A 103 -7.27 7.55 16.37
N GLY A 104 -6.02 7.50 16.81
CA GLY A 104 -5.60 7.24 18.19
C GLY A 104 -5.63 5.75 18.59
N TYR A 105 -5.75 4.84 17.62
CA TYR A 105 -5.62 3.40 17.80
C TYR A 105 -5.36 2.72 16.45
N ILE A 106 -4.87 1.47 16.46
CA ILE A 106 -4.68 0.67 15.25
C ILE A 106 -5.94 -0.18 15.02
N PRO A 107 -6.68 0.02 13.91
CA PRO A 107 -7.89 -0.74 13.64
C PRO A 107 -7.56 -2.17 13.22
N LYS A 108 -8.49 -3.10 13.44
CA LYS A 108 -8.33 -4.49 13.01
C LYS A 108 -8.57 -4.57 11.49
N VAL A 109 -7.52 -4.89 10.74
CA VAL A 109 -7.60 -5.10 9.29
C VAL A 109 -7.64 -6.59 8.99
N LEU A 110 -8.78 -7.07 8.53
CA LEU A 110 -8.89 -8.42 7.96
C LEU A 110 -8.17 -8.41 6.61
N GLU A 111 -7.31 -9.39 6.38
CA GLU A 111 -6.80 -9.65 5.04
C GLU A 111 -7.98 -10.01 4.14
N ASP A 112 -8.01 -9.52 2.91
CA ASP A 112 -8.96 -9.98 1.89
C ASP A 112 -8.55 -11.39 1.42
N ARG A 113 -8.56 -12.34 2.36
CA ARG A 113 -8.50 -13.77 2.08
C ARG A 113 -9.94 -14.23 2.00
N SER A 114 -10.44 -14.27 0.77
CA SER A 114 -11.59 -15.05 0.30
C SER A 114 -12.11 -16.04 1.35
N GLU A 115 -13.28 -15.74 1.92
CA GLU A 115 -14.13 -16.72 2.59
C GLU A 115 -14.66 -17.74 1.57
N GLU A 116 -13.78 -18.58 1.03
CA GLU A 116 -14.19 -19.67 0.15
C GLU A 116 -13.22 -20.84 0.29
N VAL A 117 -13.21 -21.51 1.45
CA VAL A 117 -13.07 -22.98 1.61
C VAL A 117 -13.45 -23.30 3.06
N ASN A 118 -14.72 -23.68 3.30
CA ASN A 118 -15.11 -24.71 4.28
C ASN A 118 -16.63 -24.90 4.28
N ARG A 119 -17.18 -25.45 3.18
CA ARG A 119 -18.44 -26.22 3.20
C ARG A 119 -18.42 -27.42 2.24
N ALA A 120 -17.24 -28.01 2.03
CA ALA A 120 -17.10 -29.30 1.35
C ALA A 120 -16.80 -30.40 2.38
N GLN A 121 -17.67 -30.55 3.38
CA GLN A 121 -17.56 -31.68 4.32
C GLN A 121 -18.90 -31.98 5.00
N GLU A 122 -19.86 -32.47 4.22
CA GLU A 122 -21.01 -33.29 4.65
C GLU A 122 -21.57 -33.92 3.36
N ASP A 123 -22.02 -35.18 3.42
CA ASP A 123 -22.52 -36.03 2.31
C ASP A 123 -21.52 -36.85 1.49
N ARG A 124 -20.40 -37.29 2.11
CA ARG A 124 -19.72 -38.53 1.71
C ARG A 124 -20.08 -39.75 2.58
N ASP A 125 -21.20 -39.69 3.29
CA ASP A 125 -21.73 -40.79 4.10
C ASP A 125 -23.21 -41.06 3.81
N LEU A 126 -23.56 -41.44 2.57
CA LEU A 126 -24.73 -42.29 2.30
C LEU A 126 -24.43 -43.13 1.04
N SER A 127 -23.66 -44.20 1.24
CA SER A 127 -23.64 -45.36 0.34
C SER A 127 -24.68 -46.38 0.78
#